data_AF-A0A7C2ZQ58-F1
#
_entry.id   AF-A0A7C2ZQ58-F1
#
_cell.length_a   1.000
_cell.length_b   1.000
_cell.length_c   1.000
_cell.angle_alpha   90.00
_cell.angle_beta   90.00
_cell.angle_gamma   90.00
#
_symmetry.space_group_name_H-M   'P 1'
#
loop_
_entity.id
_entity.type
_entity.pdbx_description
1 polymer ?
#
loop_
_entity_poly.entity_id
_entity_poly.type
_entity_poly.pdbx_seq_one_letter_code
_entity_poly.pdbx_strand_id
1 'polypeptide(L)'
;MSLNEKEITERLCVSLTSYLSCCIINEEYADVQTLIKIVRNLGLENILEVKSFYSSLGSSEHTVIVVRFKVQVCEKKCENTCGSRESECFGKCFFECIEEYKKMAKEKLCGSE
;
A
#
# COMPACT_ATOMS: atom_id res chain seq x y z
N MET A 1 -1.53 21.23 9.79
CA MET A 1 -1.51 20.51 11.09
C MET A 1 -1.13 19.07 10.76
N SER A 2 -0.04 18.56 11.34
CA SER A 2 0.43 17.19 11.08
C SER A 2 -0.53 16.17 11.69
N LEU A 3 -0.80 15.08 10.98
CA LEU A 3 -1.57 13.96 11.52
C LEU A 3 -0.73 13.21 12.57
N ASN A 4 -1.40 12.69 13.60
CA ASN A 4 -0.75 11.78 14.53
C ASN A 4 -0.73 10.34 13.97
N GLU A 5 0.06 9.46 14.60
CA GLU A 5 0.26 8.08 14.16
C GLU A 5 -1.05 7.27 14.07
N LYS A 6 -2.00 7.52 14.96
CA LYS A 6 -3.31 6.85 14.95
C LYS A 6 -4.15 7.27 13.73
N GLU A 7 -4.22 8.57 13.45
CA GLU A 7 -4.95 9.10 12.30
C GLU A 7 -4.35 8.61 10.97
N ILE A 8 -3.01 8.53 10.89
CA ILE A 8 -2.33 7.96 9.73
C ILE A 8 -2.69 6.48 9.56
N THR A 9 -2.66 5.71 10.65
CA THR A 9 -2.98 4.28 10.65
C THR A 9 -4.44 4.03 10.22
N GLU A 10 -5.39 4.82 10.72
CA GLU A 10 -6.81 4.75 10.31
C GLU A 10 -6.99 5.07 8.82
N ARG A 11 -6.30 6.11 8.31
CA ARG A 11 -6.32 6.43 6.88
C ARG A 11 -5.74 5.31 6.03
N LEU A 12 -4.62 4.73 6.45
CA LEU A 12 -4.00 3.58 5.78
C LEU A 12 -4.94 2.38 5.78
N CYS A 13 -5.58 2.06 6.91
CA CYS A 13 -6.60 1.02 7.02
C CYS A 13 -7.68 1.23 5.95
N VAL A 14 -8.42 2.33 6.00
CA VAL A 14 -9.54 2.61 5.07
C VAL A 14 -9.10 2.55 3.61
N SER A 15 -7.97 3.17 3.28
CA SER A 15 -7.51 3.29 1.90
C SER A 15 -7.02 1.96 1.33
N LEU A 16 -6.20 1.21 2.09
CA LEU A 16 -5.59 -0.04 1.63
C LEU A 16 -6.57 -1.21 1.63
N THR A 17 -7.61 -1.17 2.46
CA THR A 17 -8.69 -2.18 2.45
C THR A 17 -9.84 -1.82 1.50
N SER A 18 -9.78 -0.65 0.85
CA SER A 18 -10.73 -0.27 -0.18
C SER A 18 -10.41 -0.92 -1.54
N TYR A 19 -11.26 -0.67 -2.53
CA TYR A 19 -11.04 -1.10 -3.91
C TYR A 19 -9.72 -0.59 -4.51
N LEU A 20 -9.32 0.64 -4.18
CA LEU A 20 -8.14 1.29 -4.78
C LEU A 20 -6.81 0.69 -4.30
N SER A 21 -6.80 0.04 -3.13
CA SER A 21 -5.62 -0.65 -2.58
C SER A 21 -4.37 0.24 -2.49
N CYS A 22 -4.57 1.54 -2.37
CA CYS A 22 -3.54 2.56 -2.27
C CYS A 22 -4.02 3.71 -1.38
N CYS A 23 -3.08 4.35 -0.68
CA CYS A 23 -3.31 5.52 0.13
C CYS A 23 -2.41 6.65 -0.39
N ILE A 24 -2.97 7.84 -0.58
CA ILE A 24 -2.25 9.03 -1.02
C ILE A 24 -2.32 10.05 0.11
N ILE A 25 -1.15 10.50 0.57
CA ILE A 25 -1.01 11.46 1.67
C ILE A 25 -0.13 12.60 1.19
N ASN A 26 -0.59 13.85 1.33
CA ASN A 26 0.27 15.01 1.08
C ASN A 26 1.32 15.10 2.19
N GLU A 27 2.58 15.38 1.81
CA GLU A 27 3.71 15.50 2.73
C GLU A 27 3.51 16.58 3.81
N GLU A 28 2.64 17.57 3.57
CA GLU A 28 2.20 18.55 4.57
C GLU A 28 1.50 17.94 5.79
N TYR A 29 0.94 16.73 5.66
CA TYR A 29 0.24 16.03 6.73
C TYR A 29 1.09 14.97 7.43
N ALA A 30 1.98 14.30 6.70
CA ALA A 30 2.89 13.30 7.22
C ALA A 30 4.08 13.15 6.28
N ASP A 31 5.30 13.09 6.81
CA ASP A 31 6.50 12.85 6.00
C ASP A 31 6.68 11.36 5.65
N VAL A 32 7.51 11.10 4.63
CA VAL A 32 7.76 9.76 4.11
C VAL A 32 8.41 8.83 5.15
N GLN A 33 9.27 9.36 6.03
CA GLN A 33 9.96 8.56 7.04
C GLN A 33 9.00 8.12 8.15
N THR A 34 8.06 8.99 8.53
CA THR A 34 6.96 8.64 9.44
C THR A 34 6.13 7.48 8.90
N LEU A 35 5.75 7.52 7.61
CA LEU A 35 5.01 6.43 6.98
C LEU A 35 5.81 5.13 6.88
N ILE A 36 7.11 5.21 6.52
CA ILE A 36 8.01 4.03 6.51
C ILE A 36 8.11 3.42 7.91
N LYS A 37 8.25 4.25 8.94
CA LYS A 37 8.32 3.80 10.33
C LYS A 37 7.05 3.08 10.77
N ILE A 38 5.88 3.63 10.47
CA ILE A 38 4.57 3.02 10.77
C ILE A 38 4.45 1.66 10.08
N VAL A 39 4.71 1.61 8.76
CA VAL A 39 4.63 0.37 7.97
C VAL A 39 5.56 -0.70 8.54
N ARG A 40 6.79 -0.34 8.94
CA ARG A 40 7.75 -1.27 9.55
C ARG A 40 7.33 -1.71 10.95
N ASN A 41 6.85 -0.80 11.81
CA ASN A 41 6.40 -1.13 13.15
C ASN A 41 5.23 -2.14 13.14
N LEU A 42 4.40 -2.08 12.10
CA LEU A 42 3.28 -2.99 11.89
C LEU A 42 3.66 -4.30 11.16
N GLY A 43 4.92 -4.45 10.74
CA GLY A 43 5.41 -5.62 10.02
C GLY A 43 4.85 -5.76 8.59
N LEU A 44 4.51 -4.63 7.95
CA LEU A 44 3.89 -4.59 6.62
C LEU A 44 4.88 -4.22 5.52
N GLU A 45 6.16 -3.98 5.82
CA GLU A 45 7.18 -3.55 4.88
C GLU A 45 7.48 -4.56 3.77
N ASN A 46 7.11 -5.83 3.97
CA ASN A 46 7.25 -6.88 2.96
C ASN A 46 6.15 -6.80 1.89
N ILE A 47 4.97 -6.28 2.24
CA ILE A 47 3.81 -6.25 1.34
C ILE A 47 3.45 -4.83 0.88
N LEU A 48 3.84 -3.79 1.60
CA LEU A 48 3.61 -2.38 1.25
C LEU A 48 4.90 -1.70 0.78
N GLU A 49 4.77 -0.83 -0.22
CA GLU A 49 5.78 0.17 -0.57
C GLU A 49 5.27 1.58 -0.25
N VAL A 50 6.19 2.43 0.21
CA VAL A 50 5.97 3.86 0.48
C VAL A 50 6.87 4.63 -0.47
N LYS A 51 6.28 5.48 -1.32
CA LYS A 51 7.01 6.26 -2.32
C LYS A 51 6.54 7.71 -2.33
N SER A 52 7.48 8.64 -2.30
CA SER A 52 7.21 10.06 -2.54
C SER A 52 7.25 10.36 -4.03
N PHE A 53 6.28 11.13 -4.51
CA PHE A 53 6.19 11.61 -5.87
C PHE A 53 6.08 13.13 -5.84
N TYR A 54 6.85 13.74 -6.72
CA TYR A 54 6.71 15.16 -6.99
C TYR A 54 5.57 15.35 -7.99
N SER A 55 4.59 16.16 -7.63
CA SER A 55 3.46 16.50 -8.49
C SER A 55 3.45 18.01 -8.73
N SER A 56 3.72 18.41 -9.96
CA SER A 56 3.50 19.78 -10.44
C SER A 56 2.12 19.85 -11.12
N LEU A 57 1.13 20.41 -10.44
CA LEU A 57 -0.21 20.66 -11.00
C LEU A 57 -0.39 22.18 -11.14
N GLY A 58 -0.09 22.70 -12.33
CA GLY A 58 -0.10 24.14 -12.59
C GLY A 58 1.09 24.85 -11.93
N SER A 59 0.82 25.93 -11.20
CA SER A 59 1.85 26.72 -10.48
C SER A 59 2.13 26.22 -9.06
N SER A 60 1.46 25.16 -8.61
CA SER A 60 1.61 24.62 -7.27
C SER A 60 2.38 23.31 -7.30
N GLU A 61 3.48 23.28 -6.56
CA GLU A 61 4.35 22.12 -6.39
C GLU A 61 3.97 21.41 -5.10
N HIS A 62 3.57 20.15 -5.19
CA HIS A 62 3.21 19.35 -4.02
C HIS A 62 3.95 18.01 -4.06
N THR A 63 4.51 17.62 -2.92
CA THR A 63 4.97 16.25 -2.72
C THR A 63 3.83 15.42 -2.16
N VAL A 64 3.49 14.33 -2.85
CA VAL A 64 2.54 13.33 -2.36
C VAL A 64 3.27 12.04 -2.07
N ILE A 65 2.85 11.34 -1.02
CA ILE A 65 3.37 10.04 -0.64
C ILE A 65 2.28 9.02 -0.94
N VAL A 66 2.64 8.03 -1.74
CA VAL A 66 1.77 6.91 -2.09
C VAL A 66 2.22 5.68 -1.32
N VAL A 67 1.31 5.12 -0.54
CA VAL A 67 1.45 3.83 0.11
C VAL A 67 0.58 2.82 -0.62
N ARG A 68 1.15 1.73 -1.13
CA ARG A 68 0.40 0.72 -1.90
C ARG A 68 1.03 -0.66 -1.76
N PHE A 69 0.30 -1.70 -2.16
CA PHE A 69 0.84 -3.05 -2.18
C PHE A 69 1.95 -3.21 -3.22
N LYS A 70 2.95 -4.03 -2.90
CA LYS A 70 4.02 -4.45 -3.81
C LYS A 70 3.49 -5.48 -4.81
N VAL A 71 2.72 -5.01 -5.79
CA VAL A 71 2.10 -5.87 -6.83
C VAL A 71 3.11 -6.75 -7.56
N GLN A 72 4.34 -6.27 -7.77
CA GLN A 72 5.42 -7.03 -8.41
C GLN A 72 5.78 -8.32 -7.66
N VAL A 73 5.59 -8.38 -6.34
CA VAL A 73 5.83 -9.60 -5.56
C VAL A 73 4.76 -10.66 -5.90
N CYS A 74 3.50 -10.25 -5.99
CA CYS A 74 2.42 -11.13 -6.42
C CYS A 74 2.59 -11.56 -7.88
N GLU A 75 2.94 -10.63 -8.78
CA GLU A 75 3.22 -10.97 -10.18
C GLU A 75 4.30 -12.03 -10.28
N LYS A 76 5.45 -11.84 -9.62
CA LYS A 76 6.57 -12.79 -9.67
C LYS A 76 6.21 -14.14 -9.04
N LYS A 77 5.51 -14.15 -7.91
CA LYS A 77 5.02 -15.38 -7.26
C LYS A 77 4.12 -16.18 -8.21
N CYS A 78 3.18 -15.49 -8.87
CA CYS A 78 2.21 -16.12 -9.75
C CYS A 78 2.80 -16.52 -11.11
N GLU A 79 3.73 -15.75 -11.65
CA GLU A 79 4.48 -16.12 -12.84
C GLU A 79 5.31 -17.39 -12.60
N ASN A 80 5.97 -17.50 -11.45
CA ASN A 80 6.68 -18.73 -11.05
C ASN A 80 5.75 -19.92 -10.84
N THR A 81 4.53 -19.70 -10.33
CA THR A 81 3.57 -20.77 -10.03
C THR A 81 2.83 -21.24 -11.29
N CYS A 82 2.42 -20.31 -12.14
CA CYS A 82 1.58 -20.58 -13.32
C CYS A 82 2.39 -20.67 -14.63
N GLY A 83 3.67 -20.34 -14.62
CA GLY A 83 4.59 -20.40 -15.77
C GLY A 83 4.51 -19.21 -16.72
N SER A 84 3.37 -18.53 -16.86
CA SER A 84 3.25 -17.29 -17.65
C SER A 84 2.13 -16.37 -17.16
N ARG A 85 2.25 -15.08 -17.48
CA ARG A 85 1.23 -14.05 -17.21
C ARG A 85 -0.03 -14.18 -18.07
N GLU A 86 0.08 -14.86 -19.22
CA GLU A 86 -1.00 -15.06 -20.18
C GLU A 86 -1.87 -16.27 -19.85
N SER A 87 -1.44 -17.09 -18.88
CA SER A 87 -2.20 -18.26 -18.45
C SER A 87 -3.49 -17.85 -17.70
N GLU A 88 -4.55 -18.64 -17.86
CA GLU A 88 -5.79 -18.46 -17.08
C GLU A 88 -5.55 -18.60 -15.55
N CYS A 89 -4.51 -19.36 -15.17
CA CYS A 89 -4.05 -19.51 -13.79
C CYS A 89 -3.56 -18.19 -13.19
N PHE A 90 -2.86 -17.36 -13.97
CA PHE A 90 -2.18 -16.17 -13.46
C PHE A 90 -3.15 -15.17 -12.84
N GLY A 91 -4.25 -14.87 -13.54
CA GLY A 91 -5.25 -13.91 -13.06
C GLY A 91 -5.79 -14.32 -11.69
N LYS A 92 -6.19 -15.58 -11.54
CA LYS A 92 -6.69 -16.12 -10.27
C LYS A 92 -5.64 -16.03 -9.16
N CYS A 93 -4.42 -16.50 -9.43
CA CYS A 93 -3.32 -16.44 -8.47
C CYS A 93 -3.02 -15.00 -8.02
N PHE A 94 -2.99 -14.06 -8.97
CA PHE A 94 -2.66 -12.66 -8.69
C PHE A 94 -3.71 -12.02 -7.79
N PHE A 95 -5.00 -12.19 -8.10
CA PHE A 95 -6.08 -11.65 -7.26
C PHE A 95 -6.10 -12.28 -5.87
N GLU A 96 -5.91 -13.59 -5.74
CA GLU A 96 -5.80 -14.26 -4.45
C GLU A 96 -4.63 -13.72 -3.62
N CYS A 97 -3.47 -13.47 -4.24
CA CYS A 97 -2.31 -12.87 -3.57
C CYS A 97 -2.58 -11.43 -3.07
N ILE A 98 -3.26 -10.61 -3.86
CA ILE A 98 -3.63 -9.24 -3.46
C ILE A 98 -4.67 -9.27 -2.32
N GLU A 99 -5.64 -10.18 -2.36
CA GLU A 99 -6.62 -10.34 -1.28
C GLU A 99 -5.97 -10.82 0.02
N GLU A 100 -4.98 -11.72 -0.03
CA GLU A 100 -4.15 -12.07 1.13
C GLU A 100 -3.47 -10.83 1.73
N TYR A 101 -2.87 -9.98 0.88
CA TYR A 101 -2.23 -8.75 1.33
C TYR A 101 -3.21 -7.76 1.95
N LYS A 102 -4.40 -7.59 1.38
CA LYS A 102 -5.47 -6.77 1.97
C LYS A 102 -5.90 -7.28 3.33
N LYS A 103 -6.05 -8.60 3.47
CA LYS A 103 -6.40 -9.23 4.75
C LYS A 103 -5.32 -8.96 5.81
N MET A 104 -4.04 -9.19 5.47
CA MET A 104 -2.91 -8.90 6.36
C MET A 104 -2.86 -7.41 6.76
N ALA A 105 -3.04 -6.51 5.79
CA ALA A 105 -3.08 -5.07 6.06
C ALA A 105 -4.26 -4.71 6.97
N LYS A 106 -5.46 -5.27 6.74
CA LYS A 106 -6.64 -5.06 7.59
C LYS A 106 -6.37 -5.49 9.03
N GLU A 107 -5.85 -6.70 9.23
CA GLU A 107 -5.56 -7.24 10.57
C GLU A 107 -4.55 -6.38 11.34
N LYS A 108 -3.54 -5.83 10.65
CA LYS A 108 -2.48 -5.02 11.27
C LYS A 108 -2.85 -3.55 11.46
N LEU A 109 -3.61 -2.95 10.54
CA LEU A 109 -3.93 -1.52 10.55
C LEU A 109 -5.26 -1.21 11.25
N CYS A 110 -6.26 -2.07 11.10
CA CYS A 110 -7.62 -1.82 11.58
C CYS A 110 -7.89 -2.45 12.95
N GLY A 111 -7.00 -3.35 13.41
CA GLY A 111 -7.22 -4.21 14.57
C GLY A 111 -7.97 -5.49 14.20
N SER A 112 -7.81 -6.52 15.02
CA SER A 112 -8.62 -7.73 14.97
C SER A 112 -9.95 -7.42 15.65
N GLU A 113 -11.07 -7.54 14.93
CA GLU A 113 -12.39 -7.66 15.54
C GLU A 113 -12.50 -8.98 16.32
#